data_AF-Q7UWR8-F1
#
_entry.id   AF-Q7UWR8-F1
#
_cell.length_a   1.000
_cell.length_b   1.000
_cell.length_c   1.000
_cell.angle_alpha   90.00
_cell.angle_beta   90.00
_cell.angle_gamma   90.00
#
_symmetry.space_group_name_H-M   'P 1'
#
loop_
_entity.id
_entity.type
_entity.pdbx_description
1 polymer ?
#
loop_
_entity_poly.entity_id
_entity_poly.type
_entity_poly.pdbx_seq_one_letter_code
_entity_poly.pdbx_strand_id
1 'polypeptide(L)'
;MQLRASVAYEIDATESLSRLRVSHRPSLSVSMHLCGQPRPSVVRFHVGNRGPFGCLPDCQCKRLHSGWSLISLAEPLTQHGLIAERILRSGLQLQPNANLSMRIHSSVVAFFGSWFLAACCWAATAHAADPLTFRGATMGTTYMVKVHSPPEQPEWASETETAIDRELRLVNDQMSTYLKSSELSQFNASESTDWFDVSADTARVVAAALQLSEKTDGAFDVTVGPLVDRWSFGAGERKNDVPSESELDELKKSVGYQHLEARLDPPALKKDIANLRVDLSSIAKGHGVDRIVDLLAGRDAENVFVEIGGEVRVTGDKSGKSWKVGIQRPDAGGQELMVAHKIRDAAMATSGDYRNFFEVDQQRYSHTIDPRTGRPVTNGLASVSVITDSCMLADGWATALNVVGREEAMRLASENDLSVLIVQRLSDRLVSSGTGELAEYADVDVPSDVSVADDAAKKSEKAEAKTFAQRMAPVLLMTGITFGAVLLAMAVGVIFGRQAISGSCGGLNAKVDEDGVSRCTMCSTPSEACQELRDKMAEQ
;
A
#
# COMPACT_ATOMS: atom_id res chain seq x y z
N MET A 1 -54.04 16.59 -1.70
CA MET A 1 -55.08 17.53 -1.27
C MET A 1 -56.15 16.77 -0.48
N GLN A 2 -56.00 16.68 0.83
CA GLN A 2 -57.08 16.31 1.75
C GLN A 2 -56.77 16.96 3.11
N LEU A 3 -57.66 17.84 3.57
CA LEU A 3 -57.54 18.47 4.88
C LEU A 3 -57.99 17.51 5.97
N ARG A 4 -57.33 17.57 7.14
CA ARG A 4 -58.00 17.47 8.43
C ARG A 4 -57.21 18.24 9.48
N ALA A 5 -57.74 19.40 9.86
CA ALA A 5 -57.33 20.10 11.06
C ALA A 5 -57.96 19.46 12.30
N SER A 6 -57.36 19.64 13.47
CA SER A 6 -58.02 19.52 14.76
C SER A 6 -57.40 20.52 15.73
N VAL A 7 -58.24 21.04 16.63
CA VAL A 7 -58.06 22.32 17.31
C VAL A 7 -57.41 22.14 18.69
N ALA A 8 -56.65 23.14 19.12
CA ALA A 8 -55.99 23.21 20.42
C ALA A 8 -56.95 23.54 21.58
N TYR A 9 -56.53 23.25 22.80
CA TYR A 9 -56.86 24.09 23.97
C TYR A 9 -55.66 24.13 24.92
N GLU A 10 -55.54 25.25 25.61
CA GLU A 10 -54.40 25.72 26.40
C GLU A 10 -54.93 26.13 27.79
N ILE A 11 -54.29 25.67 28.88
CA ILE A 11 -54.31 26.34 30.19
C ILE A 11 -52.94 26.14 30.86
N ASP A 12 -52.34 27.25 31.28
CA ASP A 12 -51.10 27.37 32.04
C ASP A 12 -51.38 27.42 33.56
N ALA A 13 -50.45 26.89 34.38
CA ALA A 13 -50.40 27.10 35.84
C ALA A 13 -49.03 26.68 36.41
N THR A 14 -48.46 27.57 37.23
CA THR A 14 -47.05 27.60 37.65
C THR A 14 -46.75 27.02 39.06
N GLU A 15 -45.43 26.93 39.33
CA GLU A 15 -44.74 26.92 40.64
C GLU A 15 -44.57 25.62 41.48
N SER A 16 -43.28 25.24 41.58
CA SER A 16 -42.49 25.19 42.84
C SER A 16 -42.94 24.32 44.02
N LEU A 17 -42.13 23.30 44.38
CA LEU A 17 -41.25 23.36 45.58
C LEU A 17 -40.43 22.07 45.87
N SER A 18 -39.18 22.32 46.28
CA SER A 18 -38.34 21.59 47.25
C SER A 18 -38.24 20.05 47.32
N ARG A 19 -37.00 19.57 47.07
CA ARG A 19 -36.17 18.67 47.91
C ARG A 19 -36.87 17.72 48.91
N LEU A 20 -36.62 16.41 48.77
CA LEU A 20 -36.40 15.51 49.91
C LEU A 20 -35.34 14.44 49.58
N ARG A 21 -34.52 14.11 50.60
CA ARG A 21 -33.40 13.14 50.59
C ARG A 21 -33.80 11.94 51.49
N VAL A 22 -32.92 10.94 51.66
CA VAL A 22 -33.04 9.69 52.48
C VAL A 22 -33.61 8.54 51.64
N SER A 23 -32.82 7.66 51.01
CA SER A 23 -31.87 6.64 51.51
C SER A 23 -32.51 5.35 52.05
N HIS A 24 -32.34 4.23 51.34
CA HIS A 24 -31.86 2.96 51.91
C HIS A 24 -31.48 1.93 50.83
N ARG A 25 -30.22 1.47 50.87
CA ARG A 25 -29.81 0.08 50.55
C ARG A 25 -30.01 -0.76 51.84
N PRO A 26 -30.08 -2.12 51.84
CA PRO A 26 -29.22 -2.97 51.00
C PRO A 26 -29.74 -4.35 50.52
N SER A 27 -28.91 -4.96 49.65
CA SER A 27 -28.60 -6.40 49.52
C SER A 27 -29.70 -7.47 49.61
N LEU A 28 -29.82 -8.25 48.53
CA LEU A 28 -30.01 -9.70 48.61
C LEU A 28 -29.19 -10.38 47.51
N SER A 29 -28.74 -11.60 47.80
CA SER A 29 -27.68 -12.33 47.08
C SER A 29 -28.09 -13.76 46.81
N VAL A 30 -27.31 -14.48 45.98
CA VAL A 30 -27.39 -15.94 45.73
C VAL A 30 -28.58 -16.33 44.82
N SER A 31 -28.51 -17.25 43.84
CA SER A 31 -27.54 -18.32 43.60
C SER A 31 -27.18 -18.60 42.13
N MET A 32 -26.12 -19.38 41.97
CA MET A 32 -25.55 -19.93 40.75
C MET A 32 -26.13 -21.33 40.46
N HIS A 33 -26.46 -21.66 39.21
CA HIS A 33 -26.68 -23.05 38.75
C HIS A 33 -26.11 -23.28 37.35
N LEU A 34 -25.33 -24.35 37.21
CA LEU A 34 -24.77 -24.87 35.97
C LEU A 34 -25.68 -25.94 35.35
N CYS A 35 -25.63 -26.06 34.02
CA CYS A 35 -25.61 -27.29 33.21
C CYS A 35 -26.56 -27.25 32.00
N GLY A 36 -26.14 -27.81 30.85
CA GLY A 36 -27.06 -28.21 29.77
C GLY A 36 -26.84 -27.58 28.38
N GLN A 37 -25.80 -28.02 27.66
CA GLN A 37 -25.80 -28.10 26.18
C GLN A 37 -26.16 -29.55 25.81
N PRO A 38 -26.94 -29.84 24.73
CA PRO A 38 -26.30 -29.91 23.40
C PRO A 38 -27.19 -29.68 22.14
N ARG A 39 -26.71 -28.83 21.22
CA ARG A 39 -26.81 -28.92 19.73
C ARG A 39 -28.23 -29.15 19.09
N PRO A 40 -28.36 -29.37 17.76
CA PRO A 40 -28.49 -28.25 16.82
C PRO A 40 -29.78 -28.29 15.97
N SER A 41 -30.34 -27.11 15.66
CA SER A 41 -31.57 -26.99 14.86
C SER A 41 -31.32 -27.19 13.37
N VAL A 42 -31.91 -28.24 12.80
CA VAL A 42 -31.98 -28.46 11.34
C VAL A 42 -33.07 -27.57 10.75
N VAL A 43 -32.71 -26.69 9.80
CA VAL A 43 -33.68 -25.97 8.98
C VAL A 43 -34.04 -26.81 7.76
N ARG A 44 -35.31 -27.22 7.65
CA ARG A 44 -35.86 -27.86 6.45
C ARG A 44 -37.15 -27.14 6.04
N PHE A 45 -37.19 -26.65 4.82
CA PHE A 45 -38.33 -25.92 4.25
C PHE A 45 -39.58 -26.80 4.14
N HIS A 46 -40.75 -26.15 4.16
CA HIS A 46 -42.03 -26.74 3.78
C HIS A 46 -42.79 -25.82 2.80
N VAL A 47 -43.49 -26.44 1.84
CA VAL A 47 -44.19 -25.76 0.74
C VAL A 47 -45.68 -26.09 0.81
N GLY A 48 -46.54 -25.10 0.59
CA GLY A 48 -48.00 -25.27 0.48
C GLY A 48 -48.70 -23.90 0.50
N ASN A 49 -48.90 -23.16 -0.60
CA ASN A 49 -49.70 -23.42 -1.81
C ASN A 49 -51.21 -23.14 -1.66
N ARG A 50 -51.69 -21.99 -2.16
CA ARG A 50 -52.77 -21.82 -3.17
C ARG A 50 -53.08 -20.33 -3.42
N GLY A 51 -53.36 -19.95 -4.68
CA GLY A 51 -53.72 -18.57 -5.11
C GLY A 51 -55.22 -18.25 -4.97
N PRO A 52 -55.91 -17.50 -5.88
CA PRO A 52 -55.65 -17.44 -7.35
C PRO A 52 -55.95 -16.09 -8.11
N PHE A 53 -55.73 -16.14 -9.44
CA PHE A 53 -56.28 -15.33 -10.57
C PHE A 53 -55.57 -14.03 -11.08
N GLY A 54 -55.27 -14.05 -12.40
CA GLY A 54 -54.79 -12.93 -13.24
C GLY A 54 -54.31 -13.37 -14.63
N CYS A 55 -54.98 -12.98 -15.71
CA CYS A 55 -54.82 -13.43 -17.12
C CYS A 55 -54.09 -12.37 -18.00
N LEU A 56 -53.55 -12.58 -19.23
CA LEU A 56 -53.27 -13.67 -20.22
C LEU A 56 -52.26 -13.04 -21.26
N PRO A 57 -52.07 -13.47 -22.53
CA PRO A 57 -51.60 -14.76 -23.10
C PRO A 57 -50.36 -14.65 -24.05
N ASP A 58 -49.70 -15.80 -24.30
CA ASP A 58 -49.15 -16.35 -25.58
C ASP A 58 -47.88 -17.20 -25.30
N CYS A 59 -47.85 -18.54 -25.46
CA CYS A 59 -47.94 -19.38 -26.67
C CYS A 59 -46.71 -19.24 -27.61
N GLN A 60 -45.93 -20.27 -27.96
CA GLN A 60 -46.15 -21.74 -27.89
C GLN A 60 -44.89 -22.54 -27.46
N CYS A 61 -45.10 -23.82 -27.15
CA CYS A 61 -44.05 -24.83 -26.91
C CYS A 61 -44.40 -26.16 -27.63
N LYS A 62 -43.40 -26.81 -28.25
CA LYS A 62 -43.37 -28.23 -28.66
C LYS A 62 -41.90 -28.69 -28.59
N ARG A 63 -41.46 -29.39 -27.54
CA ARG A 63 -41.70 -30.81 -27.19
C ARG A 63 -41.11 -31.80 -28.21
N LEU A 64 -40.07 -32.52 -27.80
CA LEU A 64 -39.79 -33.90 -28.19
C LEU A 64 -39.15 -34.66 -27.01
N HIS A 65 -39.22 -36.00 -27.05
CA HIS A 65 -39.18 -36.88 -25.88
C HIS A 65 -37.85 -37.66 -25.70
N SER A 66 -37.78 -38.37 -24.57
CA SER A 66 -36.79 -39.40 -24.14
C SER A 66 -35.51 -38.86 -23.49
N GLY A 67 -34.99 -39.44 -22.39
CA GLY A 67 -35.54 -40.52 -21.55
C GLY A 67 -34.45 -41.43 -20.95
N TRP A 68 -34.77 -42.07 -19.82
CA TRP A 68 -33.98 -43.06 -19.07
C TRP A 68 -32.93 -42.53 -18.07
N SER A 69 -32.68 -43.34 -17.04
CA SER A 69 -32.23 -42.90 -15.72
C SER A 69 -30.96 -43.60 -15.24
N LEU A 70 -30.23 -42.90 -14.35
CA LEU A 70 -29.41 -43.40 -13.23
C LEU A 70 -29.12 -44.91 -13.15
N ILE A 71 -27.83 -45.27 -13.27
CA ILE A 71 -27.20 -46.28 -12.39
C ILE A 71 -25.84 -45.74 -11.94
N SER A 72 -25.56 -45.87 -10.64
CA SER A 72 -24.24 -45.66 -10.02
C SER A 72 -23.49 -47.00 -9.99
N LEU A 73 -22.19 -46.99 -10.29
CA LEU A 73 -21.26 -48.06 -9.91
C LEU A 73 -19.85 -47.49 -9.81
N ALA A 74 -19.16 -47.85 -8.72
CA ALA A 74 -17.74 -47.64 -8.55
C ALA A 74 -17.03 -48.99 -8.66
N GLU A 75 -15.91 -49.06 -9.38
CA GLU A 75 -14.82 -50.02 -9.15
C GLU A 75 -13.57 -49.64 -9.98
N PRO A 76 -12.34 -50.01 -9.54
CA PRO A 76 -11.09 -49.67 -10.23
C PRO A 76 -10.61 -50.82 -11.13
N LEU A 77 -9.93 -50.51 -12.24
CA LEU A 77 -9.30 -51.52 -13.10
C LEU A 77 -7.82 -51.25 -13.37
N THR A 78 -6.98 -51.94 -12.59
CA THR A 78 -5.64 -52.36 -12.98
C THR A 78 -5.71 -53.38 -14.10
N GLN A 79 -5.19 -53.07 -15.30
CA GLN A 79 -4.65 -54.06 -16.24
C GLN A 79 -3.91 -53.37 -17.40
N HIS A 80 -2.58 -53.33 -17.32
CA HIS A 80 -1.67 -53.09 -18.46
C HIS A 80 -0.52 -54.09 -18.37
N GLY A 81 -0.84 -55.36 -18.63
CA GLY A 81 0.12 -56.46 -18.61
C GLY A 81 -0.30 -57.53 -19.60
N LEU A 82 -0.01 -57.32 -20.89
CA LEU A 82 -0.11 -58.33 -21.97
C LEU A 82 0.53 -57.87 -23.31
N ILE A 83 1.65 -57.13 -23.27
CA ILE A 83 2.51 -56.89 -24.47
C ILE A 83 4.00 -57.10 -24.11
N ALA A 84 4.30 -58.20 -23.42
CA ALA A 84 5.66 -58.49 -22.92
C ALA A 84 6.20 -59.90 -23.28
N GLU A 85 5.47 -60.69 -24.08
CA GLU A 85 5.82 -62.11 -24.32
C GLU A 85 5.97 -62.50 -25.80
N ARG A 86 6.13 -61.53 -26.71
CA ARG A 86 6.28 -61.80 -28.16
C ARG A 86 7.52 -61.20 -28.84
N ILE A 87 8.51 -60.77 -28.06
CA ILE A 87 9.82 -60.26 -28.57
C ILE A 87 10.98 -60.96 -27.83
N LEU A 88 10.90 -62.30 -27.68
CA LEU A 88 11.96 -63.12 -27.06
C LEU A 88 12.32 -64.40 -27.84
N ARG A 89 11.89 -64.51 -29.10
CA ARG A 89 12.31 -65.59 -30.03
C ARG A 89 12.54 -65.09 -31.45
N SER A 90 13.63 -64.35 -31.63
CA SER A 90 14.25 -64.11 -32.94
C SER A 90 15.75 -63.97 -32.75
N GLY A 91 16.47 -65.08 -32.81
CA GLY A 91 17.92 -65.07 -32.74
C GLY A 91 18.49 -64.49 -34.03
N LEU A 92 19.14 -63.32 -33.93
CA LEU A 92 20.13 -62.89 -34.92
C LEU A 92 21.51 -62.94 -34.25
N GLN A 93 22.43 -63.65 -34.89
CA GLN A 93 23.84 -63.65 -34.53
C GLN A 93 24.43 -62.27 -34.84
N LEU A 94 24.91 -61.55 -33.83
CA LEU A 94 25.81 -60.42 -33.99
C LEU A 94 26.97 -60.55 -33.00
N GLN A 95 28.15 -60.11 -33.44
CA GLN A 95 29.43 -60.50 -32.87
C GLN A 95 29.72 -59.82 -31.51
N PRO A 96 30.55 -60.45 -30.65
CA PRO A 96 31.06 -59.79 -29.46
C PRO A 96 32.16 -58.77 -29.85
N ASN A 97 32.21 -57.66 -29.11
CA ASN A 97 33.23 -56.59 -29.09
C ASN A 97 32.90 -55.28 -29.83
N ALA A 98 32.03 -54.45 -29.22
CA ALA A 98 32.23 -53.00 -29.08
C ALA A 98 31.16 -52.39 -28.14
N ASN A 99 31.45 -51.20 -27.59
CA ASN A 99 30.46 -50.25 -27.05
C ASN A 99 29.75 -50.57 -25.72
N LEU A 100 30.47 -51.05 -24.70
CA LEU A 100 29.99 -50.96 -23.31
C LEU A 100 29.96 -49.50 -22.79
N SER A 101 30.87 -48.63 -23.26
CA SER A 101 30.93 -47.22 -22.84
C SER A 101 29.70 -46.40 -23.27
N MET A 102 29.10 -46.71 -24.43
CA MET A 102 28.08 -45.86 -25.05
C MET A 102 26.72 -45.92 -24.34
N ARG A 103 26.38 -47.06 -23.71
CA ARG A 103 25.12 -47.22 -22.94
C ARG A 103 25.15 -46.48 -21.60
N ILE A 104 26.32 -46.36 -20.96
CA ILE A 104 26.47 -45.63 -19.69
C ILE A 104 26.27 -44.12 -19.92
N HIS A 105 26.79 -43.57 -21.02
CA HIS A 105 26.66 -42.14 -21.34
C HIS A 105 25.19 -41.70 -21.52
N SER A 106 24.36 -42.50 -22.19
CA SER A 106 22.94 -42.19 -22.40
C SER A 106 22.14 -42.07 -21.09
N SER A 107 22.41 -42.97 -20.13
CA SER A 107 21.72 -42.96 -18.82
C SER A 107 22.14 -41.78 -17.94
N VAL A 108 23.42 -41.40 -17.98
CA VAL A 108 23.95 -40.26 -17.22
C VAL A 108 23.40 -38.93 -17.75
N VAL A 109 23.38 -38.74 -19.08
CA VAL A 109 22.84 -37.51 -19.70
C VAL A 109 21.35 -37.33 -19.40
N ALA A 110 20.55 -38.40 -19.42
CA ALA A 110 19.13 -38.33 -19.06
C ALA A 110 18.90 -37.96 -17.58
N PHE A 111 19.73 -38.47 -16.68
CA PHE A 111 19.63 -38.17 -15.24
C PHE A 111 19.99 -36.71 -14.94
N PHE A 112 21.10 -36.20 -15.51
CA PHE A 112 21.48 -34.80 -15.36
C PHE A 112 20.51 -33.84 -16.06
N GLY A 113 19.95 -34.21 -17.22
CA GLY A 113 18.94 -33.40 -17.91
C GLY A 113 17.65 -33.24 -17.10
N SER A 114 17.19 -34.32 -16.44
CA SER A 114 16.03 -34.28 -15.54
C SER A 114 16.28 -33.38 -14.32
N TRP A 115 17.46 -33.46 -13.71
CA TRP A 115 17.85 -32.58 -12.61
C TRP A 115 17.97 -31.11 -13.04
N PHE A 116 18.47 -30.84 -14.25
CA PHE A 116 18.57 -29.49 -14.78
C PHE A 116 17.20 -28.87 -15.05
N LEU A 117 16.26 -29.63 -15.64
CA LEU A 117 14.88 -29.21 -15.82
C LEU A 117 14.16 -28.96 -14.49
N ALA A 118 14.33 -29.85 -13.50
CA ALA A 118 13.77 -29.67 -12.16
C ALA A 118 14.35 -28.43 -11.45
N ALA A 119 15.67 -28.20 -11.57
CA ALA A 119 16.32 -27.01 -11.02
C ALA A 119 15.85 -25.71 -11.71
N CYS A 120 15.65 -25.73 -13.04
CA CYS A 120 15.06 -24.59 -13.76
C CYS A 120 13.61 -24.31 -13.33
N CYS A 121 12.78 -25.34 -13.15
CA CYS A 121 11.42 -25.17 -12.63
C CYS A 121 11.37 -24.65 -11.19
N TRP A 122 12.32 -25.06 -10.32
CA TRP A 122 12.43 -24.53 -8.96
C TRP A 122 12.96 -23.09 -8.96
N ALA A 123 13.93 -22.76 -9.81
CA ALA A 123 14.43 -21.39 -9.96
C ALA A 123 13.34 -20.43 -10.45
N ALA A 124 12.47 -20.88 -11.37
CA ALA A 124 11.34 -20.11 -11.88
C ALA A 124 10.26 -19.82 -10.82
N THR A 125 10.02 -20.72 -9.86
CA THR A 125 9.01 -20.54 -8.81
C THR A 125 9.50 -19.76 -7.58
N ALA A 126 10.81 -19.51 -7.46
CA ALA A 126 11.40 -18.82 -6.31
C ALA A 126 11.60 -17.30 -6.49
N HIS A 127 11.39 -16.77 -7.70
CA HIS A 127 11.47 -15.33 -7.95
C HIS A 127 10.10 -14.69 -7.72
N ALA A 128 9.89 -14.15 -6.51
CA ALA A 128 8.73 -13.28 -6.26
C ALA A 128 8.89 -12.03 -7.13
N ALA A 129 8.08 -11.93 -8.19
CA ALA A 129 8.12 -10.80 -9.12
C ALA A 129 8.06 -9.47 -8.37
N ASP A 130 8.82 -8.48 -8.84
CA ASP A 130 8.72 -7.15 -8.27
C ASP A 130 7.36 -6.52 -8.59
N PRO A 131 6.75 -5.80 -7.63
CA PRO A 131 5.42 -5.26 -7.79
C PRO A 131 5.42 -4.15 -8.85
N LEU A 132 4.42 -4.16 -9.71
CA LEU A 132 4.17 -3.07 -10.64
C LEU A 132 3.97 -1.78 -9.83
N THR A 133 4.72 -0.74 -10.15
CA THR A 133 4.79 0.49 -9.34
C THR A 133 4.47 1.71 -10.18
N PHE A 134 3.44 2.46 -9.79
CA PHE A 134 3.08 3.76 -10.34
C PHE A 134 3.54 4.86 -9.37
N ARG A 135 3.98 6.01 -9.92
CA ARG A 135 4.44 7.16 -9.14
C ARG A 135 4.12 8.45 -9.87
N GLY A 136 3.78 9.49 -9.12
CA GLY A 136 3.56 10.82 -9.66
C GLY A 136 3.48 11.88 -8.56
N ALA A 137 2.99 13.06 -8.93
CA ALA A 137 2.73 14.16 -8.01
C ALA A 137 1.22 14.43 -7.91
N THR A 138 0.74 14.75 -6.71
CA THR A 138 -0.66 15.11 -6.45
C THR A 138 -0.74 15.94 -5.16
N MET A 139 -1.74 16.81 -5.01
CA MET A 139 -2.05 17.52 -3.74
C MET A 139 -0.84 18.19 -3.06
N GLY A 140 0.11 18.74 -3.85
CA GLY A 140 1.33 19.37 -3.33
C GLY A 140 2.42 18.40 -2.84
N THR A 141 2.26 17.09 -3.08
CA THR A 141 3.17 16.02 -2.63
C THR A 141 3.35 14.94 -3.73
N THR A 142 3.98 13.82 -3.40
CA THR A 142 4.11 12.64 -4.28
C THR A 142 3.16 11.52 -3.89
N TYR A 143 2.83 10.66 -4.85
CA TYR A 143 2.16 9.38 -4.61
C TYR A 143 3.02 8.20 -5.09
N MET A 144 2.78 7.03 -4.48
CA MET A 144 3.35 5.75 -4.88
C MET A 144 2.31 4.64 -4.70
N VAL A 145 1.93 3.99 -5.80
CA VAL A 145 1.05 2.82 -5.80
C VAL A 145 1.87 1.61 -6.21
N LYS A 146 1.79 0.51 -5.46
CA LYS A 146 2.39 -0.78 -5.82
C LYS A 146 1.30 -1.84 -5.89
N VAL A 147 1.32 -2.63 -6.95
CA VAL A 147 0.42 -3.75 -7.17
C VAL A 147 1.26 -5.01 -7.29
N HIS A 148 1.08 -5.93 -6.34
CA HIS A 148 1.72 -7.23 -6.38
C HIS A 148 0.81 -8.22 -7.10
N SER A 149 1.37 -9.03 -8.01
CA SER A 149 0.59 -9.92 -8.91
C SER A 149 -0.58 -9.20 -9.62
N PRO A 150 -0.31 -8.15 -10.43
CA PRO A 150 -1.36 -7.46 -11.19
C PRO A 150 -2.05 -8.40 -12.20
N PRO A 151 -3.32 -8.13 -12.57
CA PRO A 151 -4.03 -8.90 -13.59
C PRO A 151 -3.29 -8.98 -14.94
N GLU A 152 -3.26 -10.17 -15.54
CA GLU A 152 -2.54 -10.47 -16.79
C GLU A 152 -3.32 -10.00 -18.04
N GLN A 153 -3.67 -8.72 -18.12
CA GLN A 153 -4.32 -8.10 -19.29
C GLN A 153 -3.38 -7.08 -19.95
N PRO A 154 -3.20 -7.06 -21.29
CA PRO A 154 -2.14 -6.30 -21.96
C PRO A 154 -2.12 -4.79 -21.68
N GLU A 155 -3.28 -4.16 -21.48
CA GLU A 155 -3.43 -2.71 -21.29
C GLU A 155 -3.72 -2.33 -19.82
N TRP A 156 -3.81 -3.32 -18.91
CA TRP A 156 -4.23 -3.11 -17.51
C TRP A 156 -3.38 -2.06 -16.81
N ALA A 157 -2.06 -2.10 -17.00
CA ALA A 157 -1.13 -1.18 -16.37
C ALA A 157 -1.36 0.28 -16.83
N SER A 158 -1.41 0.53 -18.14
CA SER A 158 -1.58 1.88 -18.72
C SER A 158 -2.98 2.46 -18.45
N GLU A 159 -4.02 1.63 -18.48
CA GLU A 159 -5.36 2.07 -18.08
C GLU A 159 -5.42 2.40 -16.58
N THR A 160 -4.78 1.59 -15.73
CA THR A 160 -4.77 1.79 -14.28
C THR A 160 -3.99 3.03 -13.89
N GLU A 161 -2.85 3.30 -14.54
CA GLU A 161 -2.12 4.57 -14.40
C GLU A 161 -3.02 5.76 -14.74
N THR A 162 -3.70 5.71 -15.90
CA THR A 162 -4.65 6.76 -16.34
C THR A 162 -5.82 6.92 -15.36
N ALA A 163 -6.30 5.83 -14.75
CA ALA A 163 -7.38 5.84 -13.77
C ALA A 163 -6.94 6.42 -12.42
N ILE A 164 -5.76 6.06 -11.92
CA ILE A 164 -5.15 6.64 -10.71
C ILE A 164 -5.00 8.15 -10.89
N ASP A 165 -4.42 8.58 -12.01
CA ASP A 165 -4.21 9.99 -12.34
C ASP A 165 -5.50 10.80 -12.45
N ARG A 166 -6.60 10.16 -12.86
CA ARG A 166 -7.94 10.78 -12.92
C ARG A 166 -8.56 10.89 -11.54
N GLU A 167 -8.47 9.83 -10.74
CA GLU A 167 -9.06 9.77 -9.40
C GLU A 167 -8.37 10.75 -8.44
N LEU A 168 -7.04 10.84 -8.50
CA LEU A 168 -6.27 11.83 -7.72
C LEU A 168 -6.58 13.28 -8.13
N ARG A 169 -6.82 13.51 -9.43
CA ARG A 169 -7.29 14.82 -9.92
C ARG A 169 -8.70 15.13 -9.41
N LEU A 170 -9.62 14.16 -9.44
CA LEU A 170 -10.99 14.34 -8.96
C LEU A 170 -11.03 14.75 -7.48
N VAL A 171 -10.29 14.05 -6.60
CA VAL A 171 -10.22 14.42 -5.17
C VAL A 171 -9.62 15.81 -4.97
N ASN A 172 -8.60 16.18 -5.76
CA ASN A 172 -8.00 17.52 -5.71
C ASN A 172 -8.94 18.62 -6.24
N ASP A 173 -9.69 18.36 -7.31
CA ASP A 173 -10.71 19.27 -7.87
C ASP A 173 -11.94 19.39 -6.95
N GLN A 174 -12.21 18.41 -6.10
CA GLN A 174 -13.22 18.50 -5.05
C GLN A 174 -12.70 19.30 -3.84
N MET A 175 -11.54 18.92 -3.28
CA MET A 175 -11.18 19.27 -1.89
C MET A 175 -9.99 20.22 -1.73
N SER A 176 -9.35 20.68 -2.82
CA SER A 176 -8.21 21.62 -2.72
C SER A 176 -8.62 23.01 -2.22
N THR A 177 -7.91 23.55 -1.24
CA THR A 177 -8.04 24.95 -0.78
C THR A 177 -7.25 25.95 -1.64
N TYR A 178 -6.38 25.46 -2.55
CA TYR A 178 -5.52 26.29 -3.41
C TYR A 178 -6.13 26.52 -4.80
N LEU A 179 -6.93 25.56 -5.31
CA LEU A 179 -7.61 25.72 -6.59
C LEU A 179 -8.91 26.50 -6.42
N LYS A 180 -8.96 27.74 -6.92
CA LYS A 180 -10.19 28.57 -6.91
C LYS A 180 -11.40 27.91 -7.60
N SER A 181 -11.14 26.99 -8.53
CA SER A 181 -12.17 26.22 -9.23
C SER A 181 -12.68 25.01 -8.45
N SER A 182 -12.07 24.64 -7.32
CA SER A 182 -12.50 23.44 -6.58
C SER A 182 -13.86 23.62 -5.93
N GLU A 183 -14.56 22.51 -5.72
CA GLU A 183 -15.86 22.48 -5.03
C GLU A 183 -15.77 23.10 -3.62
N LEU A 184 -14.74 22.73 -2.85
CA LEU A 184 -14.47 23.30 -1.53
C LEU A 184 -14.17 24.80 -1.57
N SER A 185 -13.40 25.28 -2.56
CA SER A 185 -13.12 26.72 -2.71
C SER A 185 -14.36 27.50 -3.10
N GLN A 186 -15.25 26.93 -3.91
CA GLN A 186 -16.53 27.54 -4.26
C GLN A 186 -17.47 27.62 -3.05
N PHE A 187 -17.56 26.55 -2.24
CA PHE A 187 -18.29 26.56 -0.97
C PHE A 187 -17.74 27.64 -0.01
N ASN A 188 -16.42 27.72 0.14
CA ASN A 188 -15.75 28.71 0.97
C ASN A 188 -15.98 30.16 0.51
N ALA A 189 -16.05 30.38 -0.80
CA ALA A 189 -16.32 31.70 -1.40
C ALA A 189 -17.81 32.10 -1.40
N SER A 190 -18.72 31.14 -1.18
CA SER A 190 -20.15 31.41 -1.06
C SER A 190 -20.47 32.15 0.23
N GLU A 191 -21.21 33.26 0.14
CA GLU A 191 -21.79 33.97 1.30
C GLU A 191 -23.16 33.40 1.73
N SER A 192 -23.67 32.37 1.04
CA SER A 192 -24.94 31.74 1.37
C SER A 192 -24.87 30.97 2.69
N THR A 193 -25.94 31.05 3.48
CA THR A 193 -26.16 30.25 4.70
C THR A 193 -27.24 29.17 4.51
N ASP A 194 -27.73 28.98 3.29
CA ASP A 194 -28.56 27.83 2.89
C ASP A 194 -27.67 26.69 2.36
N TRP A 195 -28.27 25.55 2.04
CA TRP A 195 -27.59 24.40 1.47
C TRP A 195 -26.88 24.72 0.15
N PHE A 196 -25.64 24.28 0.07
CA PHE A 196 -24.78 24.32 -1.11
C PHE A 196 -24.53 22.88 -1.56
N ASP A 197 -24.97 22.52 -2.76
CA ASP A 197 -24.81 21.17 -3.31
C ASP A 197 -23.32 20.85 -3.53
N VAL A 198 -22.91 19.63 -3.16
CA VAL A 198 -21.54 19.13 -3.32
C VAL A 198 -21.55 17.68 -3.80
N SER A 199 -20.39 17.18 -4.22
CA SER A 199 -20.18 15.76 -4.47
C SER A 199 -20.41 14.91 -3.22
N ALA A 200 -20.83 13.65 -3.43
CA ALA A 200 -21.05 12.69 -2.35
C ALA A 200 -19.77 12.41 -1.55
N ASP A 201 -18.60 12.56 -2.16
CA ASP A 201 -17.32 12.34 -1.49
C ASP A 201 -16.92 13.54 -0.61
N THR A 202 -17.10 14.79 -1.07
CA THR A 202 -16.95 15.98 -0.20
C THR A 202 -17.93 15.93 0.98
N ALA A 203 -19.20 15.60 0.74
CA ALA A 203 -20.19 15.47 1.83
C ALA A 203 -19.78 14.37 2.84
N ARG A 204 -19.23 13.25 2.38
CA ARG A 204 -18.73 12.15 3.23
C ARG A 204 -17.52 12.55 4.05
N VAL A 205 -16.53 13.22 3.44
CA VAL A 205 -15.32 13.68 4.12
C VAL A 205 -15.66 14.73 5.18
N VAL A 206 -16.54 15.69 4.89
CA VAL A 206 -16.99 16.67 5.88
C VAL A 206 -17.80 16.00 7.00
N ALA A 207 -18.70 15.06 6.69
CA ALA A 207 -19.44 14.33 7.72
C ALA A 207 -18.51 13.51 8.66
N ALA A 208 -17.47 12.88 8.12
CA ALA A 208 -16.45 12.19 8.91
C ALA A 208 -15.61 13.16 9.75
N ALA A 209 -15.25 14.32 9.19
CA ALA A 209 -14.56 15.39 9.91
C ALA A 209 -15.38 15.91 11.10
N LEU A 210 -16.67 16.18 10.91
CA LEU A 210 -17.57 16.65 11.99
C LEU A 210 -17.69 15.62 13.12
N GLN A 211 -17.84 14.32 12.80
CA GLN A 211 -17.83 13.25 13.80
C GLN A 211 -16.52 13.19 14.59
N LEU A 212 -15.38 13.44 13.92
CA LEU A 212 -14.09 13.51 14.59
C LEU A 212 -13.96 14.77 15.46
N SER A 213 -14.48 15.92 15.01
CA SER A 213 -14.56 17.13 15.83
C SER A 213 -15.36 16.93 17.12
N GLU A 214 -16.52 16.27 17.04
CA GLU A 214 -17.34 15.89 18.20
C GLU A 214 -16.57 14.97 19.16
N LYS A 215 -15.95 13.91 18.63
CA LYS A 215 -15.18 12.94 19.45
C LYS A 215 -13.94 13.51 20.12
N THR A 216 -13.43 14.65 19.65
CA THR A 216 -12.17 15.26 20.09
C THR A 216 -12.39 16.62 20.76
N ASP A 217 -13.65 16.95 21.08
CA ASP A 217 -14.08 18.18 21.74
C ASP A 217 -13.50 19.45 21.06
N GLY A 218 -13.57 19.47 19.73
CA GLY A 218 -13.08 20.56 18.88
C GLY A 218 -11.55 20.66 18.74
N ALA A 219 -10.78 19.66 19.18
CA ALA A 219 -9.34 19.62 18.91
C ALA A 219 -9.03 19.31 17.43
N PHE A 220 -9.86 18.49 16.78
CA PHE A 220 -9.94 18.44 15.33
C PHE A 220 -11.04 19.39 14.86
N ASP A 221 -10.74 20.35 13.99
CA ASP A 221 -11.74 21.24 13.41
C ASP A 221 -11.33 21.63 11.99
N VAL A 222 -12.11 21.20 10.98
CA VAL A 222 -11.87 21.56 9.58
C VAL A 222 -12.21 23.02 9.27
N THR A 223 -12.84 23.76 10.19
CA THR A 223 -13.13 25.19 10.02
C THR A 223 -11.97 26.10 10.43
N VAL A 224 -10.85 25.53 10.90
CA VAL A 224 -9.65 26.24 11.38
C VAL A 224 -8.90 27.06 10.30
N GLY A 225 -9.30 26.95 9.02
CA GLY A 225 -8.66 27.60 7.87
C GLY A 225 -8.28 29.08 8.04
N PRO A 226 -9.13 29.97 8.59
CA PRO A 226 -8.78 31.38 8.83
C PRO A 226 -7.59 31.57 9.78
N LEU A 227 -7.42 30.68 10.78
CA LEU A 227 -6.29 30.71 11.69
C LEU A 227 -5.03 30.16 11.00
N VAL A 228 -5.15 29.05 10.25
CA VAL A 228 -4.04 28.46 9.47
C VAL A 228 -3.49 29.45 8.44
N ASP A 229 -4.36 30.20 7.76
CA ASP A 229 -3.97 31.31 6.88
C ASP A 229 -3.28 32.45 7.66
N ARG A 230 -3.80 32.89 8.81
CA ARG A 230 -3.19 33.97 9.61
C ARG A 230 -1.80 33.61 10.13
N TRP A 231 -1.56 32.34 10.46
CA TRP A 231 -0.25 31.79 10.81
C TRP A 231 0.62 31.45 9.59
N SER A 232 0.26 31.91 8.37
CA SER A 232 1.05 31.76 7.14
C SER A 232 1.28 30.31 6.65
N PHE A 233 0.50 29.35 7.15
CA PHE A 233 0.59 27.94 6.78
C PHE A 233 -0.41 27.52 5.68
N GLY A 234 -1.46 28.30 5.45
CA GLY A 234 -2.52 27.99 4.48
C GLY A 234 -2.29 28.52 3.06
N ALA A 235 -3.39 28.86 2.39
CA ALA A 235 -3.41 29.40 1.02
C ALA A 235 -3.43 30.95 0.99
N GLY A 236 -3.60 31.59 2.15
CA GLY A 236 -3.61 33.05 2.32
C GLY A 236 -2.25 33.73 2.16
N GLU A 237 -2.25 35.06 2.34
CA GLU A 237 -1.04 35.89 2.31
C GLU A 237 -0.13 35.56 3.51
N ARG A 238 1.15 35.29 3.25
CA ARG A 238 2.15 35.05 4.29
C ARG A 238 2.58 36.35 4.95
N LYS A 239 2.34 36.47 6.24
CA LYS A 239 2.70 37.65 7.05
C LYS A 239 3.92 37.42 7.94
N ASN A 240 4.28 36.15 8.20
CA ASN A 240 5.50 35.73 8.91
C ASN A 240 5.73 36.45 10.27
N ASP A 241 4.64 36.81 10.94
CA ASP A 241 4.59 37.53 12.22
C ASP A 241 3.73 36.75 13.22
N VAL A 242 3.86 37.10 14.51
CA VAL A 242 3.00 36.54 15.56
C VAL A 242 1.71 37.36 15.64
N PRO A 243 0.51 36.76 15.46
CA PRO A 243 -0.75 37.47 15.55
C PRO A 243 -1.02 38.03 16.95
N SER A 244 -1.71 39.17 17.02
CA SER A 244 -2.17 39.72 18.31
C SER A 244 -3.37 38.95 18.87
N GLU A 245 -3.56 38.94 20.21
CA GLU A 245 -4.74 38.32 20.84
C GLU A 245 -6.05 38.82 20.22
N SER A 246 -6.17 40.12 19.97
CA SER A 246 -7.34 40.72 19.34
C SER A 246 -7.60 40.25 17.91
N GLU A 247 -6.55 39.91 17.14
CA GLU A 247 -6.74 39.28 15.82
C GLU A 247 -7.18 37.83 15.95
N LEU A 248 -6.59 37.07 16.89
CA LEU A 248 -6.96 35.67 17.13
C LEU A 248 -8.41 35.55 17.63
N ASP A 249 -8.81 36.39 18.59
CA ASP A 249 -10.18 36.42 19.12
C ASP A 249 -11.21 36.85 18.07
N GLU A 250 -10.85 37.69 17.10
CA GLU A 250 -11.73 38.02 15.98
C GLU A 250 -11.86 36.85 15.00
N LEU A 251 -10.74 36.23 14.59
CA LEU A 251 -10.74 35.09 13.68
C LEU A 251 -11.50 33.88 14.24
N LYS A 252 -11.37 33.64 15.56
CA LYS A 252 -12.08 32.56 16.26
C LYS A 252 -13.60 32.69 16.23
N LYS A 253 -14.17 33.88 15.98
CA LYS A 253 -15.62 34.05 15.77
C LYS A 253 -16.11 33.45 14.46
N SER A 254 -15.22 33.15 13.52
CA SER A 254 -15.53 32.46 12.25
C SER A 254 -15.04 31.01 12.20
N VAL A 255 -14.66 30.44 13.35
CA VAL A 255 -14.16 29.06 13.50
C VAL A 255 -15.03 28.33 14.52
N GLY A 256 -15.43 27.12 14.18
CA GLY A 256 -16.20 26.21 15.03
C GLY A 256 -16.97 25.22 14.16
N TYR A 257 -16.63 23.94 14.25
CA TYR A 257 -17.31 22.86 13.51
C TYR A 257 -18.83 22.81 13.73
N GLN A 258 -19.33 23.34 14.84
CA GLN A 258 -20.77 23.42 15.15
C GLN A 258 -21.54 24.33 14.18
N HIS A 259 -20.83 25.21 13.47
CA HIS A 259 -21.35 26.13 12.46
C HIS A 259 -21.37 25.53 11.04
N LEU A 260 -21.06 24.23 10.91
CA LEU A 260 -21.01 23.49 9.65
C LEU A 260 -21.89 22.23 9.72
N GLU A 261 -22.83 22.10 8.79
CA GLU A 261 -23.67 20.92 8.61
C GLU A 261 -23.32 20.20 7.31
N ALA A 262 -23.37 18.87 7.32
CA ALA A 262 -23.24 18.02 6.14
C ALA A 262 -24.46 17.10 5.99
N ARG A 263 -25.04 17.07 4.79
CA ARG A 263 -26.11 16.15 4.38
C ARG A 263 -25.57 15.21 3.31
N LEU A 264 -25.87 13.91 3.42
CA LEU A 264 -25.40 12.90 2.46
C LEU A 264 -26.39 12.63 1.31
N ASP A 265 -27.69 12.92 1.48
CA ASP A 265 -28.73 12.72 0.45
C ASP A 265 -29.79 13.84 0.47
N PRO A 266 -29.94 14.63 -0.61
CA PRO A 266 -28.91 14.84 -1.63
C PRO A 266 -27.65 15.47 -1.00
N PRO A 267 -26.44 15.15 -1.51
CA PRO A 267 -25.18 15.58 -0.91
C PRO A 267 -25.04 17.11 -0.95
N ALA A 268 -24.93 17.72 0.22
CA ALA A 268 -24.85 19.18 0.38
C ALA A 268 -24.17 19.56 1.69
N LEU A 269 -23.53 20.72 1.71
CA LEU A 269 -23.00 21.36 2.91
C LEU A 269 -23.82 22.62 3.24
N LYS A 270 -23.82 23.04 4.51
CA LYS A 270 -24.43 24.29 4.94
C LYS A 270 -23.62 24.91 6.07
N LYS A 271 -23.51 26.24 6.09
CA LYS A 271 -22.86 27.00 7.16
C LYS A 271 -23.81 28.09 7.66
N ASP A 272 -23.87 28.35 8.95
CA ASP A 272 -24.69 29.45 9.51
C ASP A 272 -23.90 30.78 9.60
N ILE A 273 -22.58 30.70 9.65
CA ILE A 273 -21.64 31.83 9.52
C ILE A 273 -21.22 31.99 8.05
N ALA A 274 -21.62 33.08 7.40
CA ALA A 274 -21.37 33.31 5.96
C ALA A 274 -19.88 33.27 5.58
N ASN A 275 -18.98 33.81 6.42
CA ASN A 275 -17.54 33.83 6.18
C ASN A 275 -16.77 32.62 6.76
N LEU A 276 -17.46 31.58 7.22
CA LEU A 276 -16.83 30.33 7.64
C LEU A 276 -16.18 29.64 6.43
N ARG A 277 -14.98 29.12 6.65
CA ARG A 277 -14.15 28.46 5.64
C ARG A 277 -13.68 27.09 6.13
N VAL A 278 -13.83 26.09 5.29
CA VAL A 278 -13.47 24.70 5.53
C VAL A 278 -12.15 24.38 4.81
N ASP A 279 -11.26 23.70 5.52
CA ASP A 279 -9.99 23.16 5.06
C ASP A 279 -9.95 21.67 5.40
N LEU A 280 -9.81 20.83 4.36
CA LEU A 280 -9.80 19.37 4.48
C LEU A 280 -8.38 18.78 4.41
N SER A 281 -7.33 19.61 4.51
CA SER A 281 -5.93 19.18 4.32
C SER A 281 -5.44 18.12 5.32
N SER A 282 -6.12 17.95 6.45
CA SER A 282 -5.86 16.97 7.53
C SER A 282 -6.67 15.67 7.42
N ILE A 283 -7.39 15.45 6.31
CA ILE A 283 -8.26 14.28 6.11
C ILE A 283 -8.39 13.87 4.62
N ALA A 284 -8.24 14.81 3.68
CA ALA A 284 -8.44 14.58 2.26
C ALA A 284 -7.35 13.72 1.59
N LYS A 285 -6.11 13.70 2.11
CA LYS A 285 -5.05 12.82 1.58
C LYS A 285 -5.34 11.37 1.93
N GLY A 286 -5.72 11.10 3.18
CA GLY A 286 -6.23 9.80 3.61
C GLY A 286 -7.45 9.35 2.79
N HIS A 287 -8.38 10.27 2.47
CA HIS A 287 -9.47 9.97 1.54
C HIS A 287 -8.98 9.60 0.14
N GLY A 288 -8.02 10.35 -0.42
CA GLY A 288 -7.39 10.03 -1.71
C GLY A 288 -6.73 8.64 -1.73
N VAL A 289 -6.06 8.24 -0.64
CA VAL A 289 -5.51 6.88 -0.47
C VAL A 289 -6.64 5.84 -0.50
N ASP A 290 -7.72 6.06 0.23
CA ASP A 290 -8.88 5.16 0.26
C ASP A 290 -9.53 5.01 -1.13
N ARG A 291 -9.72 6.12 -1.86
CA ARG A 291 -10.26 6.13 -3.23
C ARG A 291 -9.42 5.30 -4.21
N ILE A 292 -8.09 5.34 -4.10
CA ILE A 292 -7.20 4.54 -4.95
C ILE A 292 -7.21 3.05 -4.59
N VAL A 293 -7.33 2.70 -3.30
CA VAL A 293 -7.53 1.29 -2.91
C VAL A 293 -8.85 0.74 -3.45
N ASP A 294 -9.95 1.49 -3.31
CA ASP A 294 -11.26 1.10 -3.83
C ASP A 294 -11.26 0.99 -5.37
N LEU A 295 -10.57 1.89 -6.07
CA LEU A 295 -10.36 1.86 -7.53
C LEU A 295 -9.63 0.58 -7.97
N LEU A 296 -8.57 0.20 -7.26
CA LEU A 296 -7.76 -0.98 -7.57
C LEU A 296 -8.50 -2.29 -7.27
N ALA A 297 -9.25 -2.34 -6.17
CA ALA A 297 -10.14 -3.44 -5.86
C ALA A 297 -11.22 -3.64 -6.96
N GLY A 298 -11.78 -2.54 -7.48
CA GLY A 298 -12.68 -2.56 -8.65
C GLY A 298 -12.03 -2.92 -9.99
N ARG A 299 -10.70 -3.15 -10.02
CA ARG A 299 -9.91 -3.58 -11.19
C ARG A 299 -9.18 -4.91 -10.94
N ASP A 300 -9.69 -5.72 -10.01
CA ASP A 300 -9.20 -7.05 -9.62
C ASP A 300 -7.75 -7.07 -9.06
N ALA A 301 -7.27 -5.95 -8.50
CA ALA A 301 -5.97 -5.88 -7.84
C ALA A 301 -6.11 -6.02 -6.30
N GLU A 302 -5.95 -7.24 -5.80
CA GLU A 302 -6.15 -7.58 -4.38
C GLU A 302 -4.96 -7.21 -3.46
N ASN A 303 -3.74 -7.24 -3.98
CA ASN A 303 -2.50 -7.10 -3.19
C ASN A 303 -1.84 -5.75 -3.46
N VAL A 304 -2.33 -4.68 -2.83
CA VAL A 304 -1.86 -3.32 -3.11
C VAL A 304 -1.24 -2.62 -1.90
N PHE A 305 -0.35 -1.67 -2.20
CA PHE A 305 0.22 -0.70 -1.27
C PHE A 305 0.07 0.67 -1.90
N VAL A 306 -0.74 1.54 -1.30
CA VAL A 306 -1.02 2.90 -1.78
C VAL A 306 -0.44 3.87 -0.76
N GLU A 307 0.38 4.80 -1.20
CA GLU A 307 0.94 5.88 -0.38
C GLU A 307 0.78 7.23 -1.08
N ILE A 308 0.34 8.25 -0.34
CA ILE A 308 0.27 9.64 -0.78
C ILE A 308 0.81 10.50 0.37
N GLY A 309 1.90 11.24 0.16
CA GLY A 309 2.47 12.17 1.15
C GLY A 309 2.93 11.60 2.50
N GLY A 310 2.90 10.28 2.70
CA GLY A 310 3.11 9.62 3.99
C GLY A 310 1.86 8.96 4.59
N GLU A 311 0.67 9.24 4.06
CA GLU A 311 -0.55 8.47 4.34
C GLU A 311 -0.54 7.18 3.52
N VAL A 312 -0.82 6.03 4.16
CA VAL A 312 -0.69 4.71 3.54
C VAL A 312 -1.92 3.84 3.79
N ARG A 313 -2.33 3.05 2.80
CA ARG A 313 -3.23 1.90 2.98
C ARG A 313 -2.75 0.69 2.18
N VAL A 314 -2.94 -0.49 2.75
CA VAL A 314 -2.53 -1.75 2.13
C VAL A 314 -3.65 -2.77 2.14
N THR A 315 -3.65 -3.66 1.16
CA THR A 315 -4.49 -4.86 1.11
C THR A 315 -3.66 -6.07 0.70
N GLY A 316 -4.10 -7.26 1.12
CA GLY A 316 -3.46 -8.52 0.81
C GLY A 316 -2.02 -8.61 1.32
N ASP A 317 -1.14 -9.26 0.56
CA ASP A 317 0.26 -9.44 0.91
C ASP A 317 1.21 -9.63 -0.30
N LYS A 318 2.52 -9.53 -0.07
CA LYS A 318 3.56 -9.73 -1.09
C LYS A 318 3.97 -11.21 -1.17
N SER A 319 3.10 -12.06 -1.73
CA SER A 319 3.29 -13.52 -1.87
C SER A 319 3.63 -14.22 -0.53
N GLY A 320 2.69 -14.18 0.40
CA GLY A 320 2.80 -14.77 1.74
C GLY A 320 3.64 -13.94 2.72
N LYS A 321 3.90 -12.66 2.42
CA LYS A 321 4.66 -11.74 3.28
C LYS A 321 3.89 -10.44 3.45
N SER A 322 3.49 -10.12 4.68
CA SER A 322 2.85 -8.85 5.01
C SER A 322 3.60 -7.65 4.44
N TRP A 323 2.85 -6.64 4.01
CA TRP A 323 3.41 -5.33 3.73
C TRP A 323 4.10 -4.76 4.98
N LYS A 324 5.04 -3.84 4.77
CA LYS A 324 5.68 -3.11 5.84
C LYS A 324 5.55 -1.61 5.59
N VAL A 325 5.14 -0.88 6.62
CA VAL A 325 5.11 0.58 6.63
C VAL A 325 6.15 1.08 7.61
N GLY A 326 6.91 2.08 7.18
CA GLY A 326 7.98 2.69 7.96
C GLY A 326 7.49 3.93 8.67
N ILE A 327 7.64 4.00 10.00
CA ILE A 327 7.46 5.25 10.75
C ILE A 327 8.84 5.91 10.81
N GLN A 328 8.94 7.11 10.24
CA GLN A 328 10.16 7.90 10.21
C GLN A 328 10.55 8.35 11.62
N ARG A 329 11.85 8.36 11.91
CA ARG A 329 12.37 9.00 13.12
C ARG A 329 12.25 10.52 12.94
N PRO A 330 11.57 11.24 13.86
CA PRO A 330 11.55 12.70 13.82
C PRO A 330 12.97 13.30 13.83
N ASP A 331 13.11 14.47 13.21
CA ASP A 331 14.34 15.29 13.15
C ASP A 331 15.56 14.66 12.43
N ALA A 332 15.53 13.37 12.07
CA ALA A 332 16.61 12.66 11.36
C ALA A 332 16.66 12.93 9.83
N GLY A 333 16.36 14.17 9.40
CA GLY A 333 16.36 14.57 7.99
C GLY A 333 15.40 13.80 7.07
N GLY A 334 14.44 13.06 7.63
CA GLY A 334 13.43 12.28 6.91
C GLY A 334 13.89 10.95 6.29
N GLN A 335 15.15 10.54 6.49
CA GLN A 335 15.69 9.30 5.91
C GLN A 335 15.81 8.12 6.88
N GLU A 336 15.88 8.37 8.20
CA GLU A 336 15.99 7.31 9.20
C GLU A 336 14.60 6.75 9.58
N LEU A 337 14.46 5.42 9.59
CA LEU A 337 13.26 4.73 10.06
C LEU A 337 13.40 4.36 11.54
N MET A 338 12.44 4.80 12.37
CA MET A 338 12.34 4.38 13.77
C MET A 338 11.67 2.99 13.87
N VAL A 339 10.59 2.78 13.11
CA VAL A 339 9.79 1.53 13.13
C VAL A 339 9.57 1.04 11.70
N ALA A 340 9.52 -0.28 11.51
CA ALA A 340 9.13 -0.92 10.26
C ALA A 340 8.04 -1.97 10.55
N HIS A 341 6.83 -1.48 10.84
CA HIS A 341 5.69 -2.27 11.29
C HIS A 341 5.12 -3.11 10.16
N LYS A 342 4.64 -4.32 10.47
CA LYS A 342 3.96 -5.19 9.50
C LYS A 342 2.48 -4.83 9.51
N ILE A 343 1.93 -4.47 8.36
CA ILE A 343 0.53 -4.10 8.22
C ILE A 343 -0.13 -4.96 7.14
N ARG A 344 -1.42 -5.23 7.31
CA ARG A 344 -2.24 -6.02 6.40
C ARG A 344 -3.68 -5.51 6.48
N ASP A 345 -4.32 -5.36 5.32
CA ASP A 345 -5.75 -5.03 5.18
C ASP A 345 -6.18 -3.81 6.04
N ALA A 346 -5.30 -2.81 6.15
CA ALA A 346 -5.43 -1.65 7.04
C ALA A 346 -4.65 -0.43 6.51
N ALA A 347 -4.90 0.73 7.11
CA ALA A 347 -4.29 2.01 6.81
C ALA A 347 -3.43 2.54 7.97
N MET A 348 -2.44 3.38 7.65
CA MET A 348 -1.63 4.12 8.60
C MET A 348 -1.40 5.55 8.09
N ALA A 349 -1.62 6.55 8.95
CA ALA A 349 -1.25 7.95 8.68
C ALA A 349 -0.34 8.47 9.80
N THR A 350 0.39 9.56 9.55
CA THR A 350 1.30 10.15 10.55
C THR A 350 1.28 11.68 10.47
N SER A 351 0.78 12.32 11.52
CA SER A 351 0.91 13.77 11.73
C SER A 351 2.21 14.07 12.46
N GLY A 352 2.95 15.12 12.09
CA GLY A 352 4.22 15.46 12.74
C GLY A 352 4.76 16.81 12.32
N ASP A 353 5.42 17.50 13.25
CA ASP A 353 5.84 18.91 13.11
C ASP A 353 7.18 19.09 12.35
N TYR A 354 7.85 17.99 12.00
CA TYR A 354 9.21 17.98 11.45
C TYR A 354 9.30 18.30 9.96
N ARG A 355 8.16 18.37 9.24
CA ARG A 355 8.13 18.70 7.80
C ARG A 355 7.79 20.16 7.52
N ASN A 356 6.90 20.78 8.30
CA ASN A 356 6.41 22.14 8.08
C ASN A 356 6.40 22.93 9.40
N PHE A 357 7.30 23.90 9.53
CA PHE A 357 7.40 24.85 10.64
C PHE A 357 8.06 26.16 10.18
N PHE A 358 7.96 27.22 10.99
CA PHE A 358 8.81 28.40 10.85
C PHE A 358 9.31 28.86 12.23
N GLU A 359 10.31 29.74 12.25
CA GLU A 359 10.90 30.28 13.48
C GLU A 359 10.76 31.81 13.52
N VAL A 360 10.29 32.34 14.65
CA VAL A 360 10.29 33.78 14.99
C VAL A 360 10.82 33.90 16.41
N ASP A 361 11.74 34.84 16.65
CA ASP A 361 12.38 35.09 17.95
C ASP A 361 12.97 33.84 18.63
N GLN A 362 13.56 32.94 17.83
CA GLN A 362 14.12 31.62 18.24
C GLN A 362 13.06 30.63 18.77
N GLN A 363 11.77 30.94 18.63
CA GLN A 363 10.67 30.02 18.92
C GLN A 363 10.17 29.38 17.61
N ARG A 364 10.12 28.04 17.60
CA ARG A 364 9.60 27.24 16.49
C ARG A 364 8.08 27.10 16.60
N TYR A 365 7.38 27.37 15.50
CA TYR A 365 5.92 27.25 15.37
C TYR A 365 5.58 26.12 14.38
N SER A 366 4.79 25.15 14.82
CA SER A 366 4.27 24.06 13.98
C SER A 366 3.12 24.55 13.10
N HIS A 367 2.95 23.94 11.93
CA HIS A 367 1.78 24.13 11.07
C HIS A 367 0.46 23.62 11.67
N THR A 368 0.52 22.77 12.70
CA THR A 368 -0.66 22.26 13.42
C THR A 368 -1.16 23.32 14.42
N ILE A 369 -2.34 23.87 14.15
CA ILE A 369 -3.03 24.86 15.01
C ILE A 369 -4.03 24.13 15.93
N ASP A 370 -4.07 24.49 17.21
CA ASP A 370 -5.18 24.13 18.11
C ASP A 370 -6.32 25.15 17.94
N PRO A 371 -7.50 24.76 17.40
CA PRO A 371 -8.61 25.68 17.13
C PRO A 371 -9.11 26.41 18.39
N ARG A 372 -9.04 25.73 19.55
CA ARG A 372 -9.56 26.21 20.84
C ARG A 372 -8.73 27.38 21.37
N THR A 373 -7.41 27.34 21.14
CA THR A 373 -6.48 28.42 21.51
C THR A 373 -6.31 29.45 20.38
N GLY A 374 -6.41 29.04 19.12
CA GLY A 374 -6.08 29.85 17.95
C GLY A 374 -4.58 29.87 17.62
N ARG A 375 -3.77 28.96 18.20
CA ARG A 375 -2.29 28.99 18.15
C ARG A 375 -1.69 27.65 17.69
N PRO A 376 -0.47 27.65 17.16
CA PRO A 376 0.35 26.45 16.99
C PRO A 376 0.47 25.63 18.28
N VAL A 377 0.45 24.31 18.13
CA VAL A 377 0.63 23.37 19.25
C VAL A 377 2.02 23.48 19.89
N THR A 378 2.09 23.40 21.22
CA THR A 378 3.33 23.50 22.01
C THR A 378 3.55 22.32 22.98
N ASN A 379 2.80 21.24 22.78
CA ASN A 379 2.76 20.05 23.66
C ASN A 379 4.00 19.12 23.56
N GLY A 380 4.98 19.46 22.72
CA GLY A 380 6.24 18.73 22.53
C GLY A 380 6.12 17.43 21.72
N LEU A 381 4.96 17.10 21.15
CA LEU A 381 4.81 15.96 20.25
C LEU A 381 5.60 16.19 18.96
N ALA A 382 6.33 15.16 18.53
CA ALA A 382 7.15 15.16 17.32
C ALA A 382 6.42 14.47 16.15
N SER A 383 5.75 13.36 16.46
CA SER A 383 4.84 12.68 15.55
C SER A 383 3.78 11.87 16.31
N VAL A 384 2.65 11.68 15.65
CA VAL A 384 1.60 10.73 16.03
C VAL A 384 1.25 9.90 14.80
N SER A 385 1.51 8.60 14.86
CA SER A 385 1.09 7.61 13.87
C SER A 385 -0.15 6.88 14.35
N VAL A 386 -1.14 6.68 13.48
CA VAL A 386 -2.40 5.99 13.80
C VAL A 386 -2.67 4.91 12.75
N ILE A 387 -3.10 3.73 13.19
CA ILE A 387 -3.61 2.65 12.33
C ILE A 387 -5.13 2.52 12.50
N THR A 388 -5.85 2.50 11.38
CA THR A 388 -7.30 2.23 11.27
C THR A 388 -7.60 1.46 9.98
N ASP A 389 -8.86 1.12 9.73
CA ASP A 389 -9.33 0.47 8.49
C ASP A 389 -9.36 1.42 7.27
N SER A 390 -9.81 2.66 7.49
CA SER A 390 -9.81 3.77 6.53
C SER A 390 -8.62 4.69 6.75
N CYS A 391 -7.96 5.09 5.66
CA CYS A 391 -6.84 6.02 5.70
C CYS A 391 -7.31 7.47 5.95
N MET A 392 -8.50 7.83 5.47
CA MET A 392 -9.18 9.09 5.81
C MET A 392 -9.31 9.25 7.33
N LEU A 393 -9.76 8.21 8.05
CA LEU A 393 -9.87 8.25 9.50
C LEU A 393 -8.50 8.28 10.19
N ALA A 394 -7.50 7.56 9.66
CA ALA A 394 -6.14 7.61 10.21
C ALA A 394 -5.53 9.03 10.15
N ASP A 395 -5.67 9.71 9.01
CA ASP A 395 -5.14 11.07 8.76
C ASP A 395 -5.77 12.10 9.72
N GLY A 396 -7.10 12.04 9.84
CA GLY A 396 -7.85 12.84 10.80
C GLY A 396 -7.44 12.58 12.24
N TRP A 397 -7.45 11.32 12.69
CA TRP A 397 -7.08 10.95 14.06
C TRP A 397 -5.63 11.32 14.38
N ALA A 398 -4.68 11.09 13.47
CA ALA A 398 -3.29 11.47 13.66
C ALA A 398 -3.16 12.97 13.92
N THR A 399 -3.89 13.81 13.18
CA THR A 399 -3.95 15.25 13.40
C THR A 399 -4.60 15.61 14.73
N ALA A 400 -5.74 15.02 15.06
CA ALA A 400 -6.48 15.30 16.30
C ALA A 400 -5.67 14.96 17.56
N LEU A 401 -5.03 13.79 17.55
CA LEU A 401 -4.19 13.30 18.65
C LEU A 401 -2.90 14.14 18.79
N ASN A 402 -2.36 14.65 17.68
CA ASN A 402 -1.26 15.61 17.69
C ASN A 402 -1.66 16.96 18.32
N VAL A 403 -2.90 17.43 18.12
CA VAL A 403 -3.41 18.66 18.76
C VAL A 403 -3.57 18.50 20.26
N VAL A 404 -4.28 17.47 20.73
CA VAL A 404 -4.60 17.33 22.17
C VAL A 404 -3.39 17.07 23.07
N GLY A 405 -2.28 16.56 22.53
CA GLY A 405 -1.08 16.23 23.30
C GLY A 405 -1.16 14.87 24.00
N ARG A 406 -0.01 14.39 24.50
CA ARG A 406 0.22 12.97 24.87
C ARG A 406 -0.86 12.34 25.76
N GLU A 407 -1.21 12.97 26.89
CA GLU A 407 -2.06 12.33 27.90
C GLU A 407 -3.49 12.14 27.40
N GLU A 408 -4.05 13.19 26.80
CA GLU A 408 -5.37 13.17 26.21
C GLU A 408 -5.43 12.31 24.94
N ALA A 409 -4.35 12.29 24.15
CA ALA A 409 -4.24 11.40 23.00
C ALA A 409 -4.27 9.92 23.40
N MET A 410 -3.55 9.54 24.46
CA MET A 410 -3.59 8.16 24.98
C MET A 410 -4.96 7.80 25.56
N ARG A 411 -5.69 8.76 26.16
CA ARG A 411 -7.07 8.58 26.61
C ARG A 411 -8.01 8.33 25.43
N LEU A 412 -8.03 9.23 24.44
CA LEU A 412 -8.87 9.13 23.26
C LEU A 412 -8.59 7.88 22.42
N ALA A 413 -7.30 7.50 22.29
CA ALA A 413 -6.89 6.27 21.62
C ALA A 413 -7.45 5.03 22.33
N SER A 414 -7.39 4.99 23.66
CA SER A 414 -7.93 3.88 24.45
C SER A 414 -9.47 3.80 24.40
N GLU A 415 -10.15 4.96 24.37
CA GLU A 415 -11.62 5.03 24.30
C GLU A 415 -12.20 4.71 22.91
N ASN A 416 -11.42 4.88 21.85
CA ASN A 416 -11.82 4.60 20.46
C ASN A 416 -11.14 3.34 19.88
N ASP A 417 -10.47 2.53 20.71
CA ASP A 417 -9.75 1.30 20.32
C ASP A 417 -8.74 1.51 19.16
N LEU A 418 -8.02 2.63 19.21
CA LEU A 418 -7.06 3.01 18.17
C LEU A 418 -5.67 2.44 18.47
N SER A 419 -5.02 1.90 17.43
CA SER A 419 -3.59 1.57 17.48
C SER A 419 -2.77 2.81 17.14
N VAL A 420 -2.08 3.37 18.13
CA VAL A 420 -1.38 4.67 18.03
C VAL A 420 0.07 4.53 18.47
N LEU A 421 0.98 5.25 17.81
CA LEU A 421 2.33 5.54 18.31
C LEU A 421 2.54 7.05 18.39
N ILE A 422 2.76 7.55 19.58
CA ILE A 422 3.11 8.93 19.88
C ILE A 422 4.62 8.98 20.11
N VAL A 423 5.32 9.92 19.48
CA VAL A 423 6.72 10.25 19.76
C VAL A 423 6.77 11.68 20.31
N GLN A 424 7.34 11.87 21.50
CA GLN A 424 7.47 13.16 22.16
C GLN A 424 8.95 13.56 22.31
N ARG A 425 9.27 14.84 22.11
CA ARG A 425 10.58 15.40 22.45
C ARG A 425 10.63 15.72 23.94
N LEU A 426 11.58 15.12 24.63
CA LEU A 426 12.10 15.61 25.90
C LEU A 426 13.48 16.24 25.65
N SER A 427 14.03 16.93 26.65
CA SER A 427 15.17 17.86 26.50
C SER A 427 16.43 17.29 25.82
N ASP A 428 16.64 15.97 25.89
CA ASP A 428 17.81 15.24 25.40
C ASP A 428 17.48 13.94 24.63
N ARG A 429 16.19 13.60 24.46
CA ARG A 429 15.76 12.30 23.91
C ARG A 429 14.35 12.31 23.33
N LEU A 430 14.10 11.36 22.43
CA LEU A 430 12.75 11.01 21.99
C LEU A 430 12.18 9.90 22.88
N VAL A 431 10.98 10.10 23.40
CA VAL A 431 10.23 9.08 24.15
C VAL A 431 8.99 8.70 23.34
N SER A 432 8.76 7.39 23.19
CA SER A 432 7.59 6.83 22.53
C SER A 432 6.54 6.34 23.54
N SER A 433 5.27 6.45 23.19
CA SER A 433 4.13 5.87 23.92
C SER A 433 3.15 5.31 22.90
N GLY A 434 2.53 4.16 23.15
CA GLY A 434 1.67 3.53 22.14
C GLY A 434 0.57 2.63 22.69
N THR A 435 -0.42 2.38 21.82
CA THR A 435 -1.62 1.58 22.07
C THR A 435 -1.84 0.55 20.95
N GLY A 436 -2.64 -0.48 21.23
CA GLY A 436 -2.99 -1.52 20.26
C GLY A 436 -1.77 -2.21 19.65
N GLU A 437 -1.76 -2.38 18.33
CA GLU A 437 -0.67 -3.04 17.58
C GLU A 437 0.65 -2.26 17.63
N LEU A 438 0.62 -0.97 17.97
CA LEU A 438 1.79 -0.11 18.07
C LEU A 438 2.36 -0.01 19.50
N ALA A 439 1.70 -0.63 20.48
CA ALA A 439 2.18 -0.67 21.87
C ALA A 439 3.54 -1.38 22.04
N GLU A 440 3.93 -2.27 21.12
CA GLU A 440 5.25 -2.92 21.13
C GLU A 440 6.42 -1.94 20.89
N TYR A 441 6.15 -0.72 20.42
CA TYR A 441 7.13 0.33 20.18
C TYR A 441 7.10 1.46 21.23
N ALA A 442 6.37 1.29 22.34
CA ALA A 442 6.40 2.21 23.48
C ALA A 442 7.74 2.12 24.24
N ASP A 443 8.14 3.20 24.91
CA ASP A 443 9.35 3.31 25.74
C ASP A 443 10.67 2.96 25.00
N VAL A 444 10.68 3.02 23.66
CA VAL A 444 11.90 2.94 22.86
C VAL A 444 12.65 4.25 22.99
N ASP A 445 13.60 4.29 23.94
CA ASP A 445 14.47 5.44 24.18
C ASP A 445 15.47 5.60 23.02
N VAL A 446 15.33 6.68 22.26
CA VAL A 446 16.22 7.01 21.14
C VAL A 446 16.96 8.32 21.47
N PRO A 447 18.27 8.27 21.79
CA PRO A 447 19.07 9.46 22.08
C PRO A 447 19.02 10.45 20.92
N SER A 448 18.75 11.73 21.20
CA SER A 448 18.45 12.73 20.16
C SER A 448 19.62 13.03 19.21
N ASP A 449 20.84 12.68 19.62
CA ASP A 449 22.12 13.18 19.10
C ASP A 449 22.98 12.13 18.37
N VAL A 450 22.55 10.87 18.29
CA VAL A 450 23.34 9.81 17.65
C VAL A 450 23.08 9.72 16.15
N SER A 451 24.12 10.03 15.36
CA SER A 451 24.21 9.83 13.91
C SER A 451 24.35 8.35 13.52
N VAL A 452 23.27 7.58 13.61
CA VAL A 452 23.23 6.16 13.20
C VAL A 452 23.16 5.98 11.66
N ALA A 453 23.75 6.91 10.90
CA ALA A 453 23.85 6.80 9.44
C ALA A 453 24.78 5.65 9.01
N ASP A 454 25.84 5.38 9.77
CA ASP A 454 26.89 4.44 9.38
C ASP A 454 26.54 2.97 9.61
N ASP A 455 25.92 2.61 10.75
CA ASP A 455 25.75 1.21 11.15
C ASP A 455 24.53 0.52 10.52
N ALA A 456 23.46 1.26 10.23
CA ALA A 456 22.26 0.71 9.58
C ALA A 456 22.52 0.41 8.09
N ALA A 457 23.15 1.35 7.37
CA ALA A 457 23.55 1.17 5.97
C ALA A 457 24.52 -0.02 5.82
N LYS A 458 25.58 -0.07 6.64
CA LYS A 458 26.54 -1.18 6.66
C LYS A 458 25.91 -2.51 7.07
N LYS A 459 24.87 -2.54 7.92
CA LYS A 459 24.12 -3.77 8.21
C LYS A 459 23.29 -4.23 7.02
N SER A 460 22.61 -3.32 6.32
CA SER A 460 21.79 -3.67 5.14
C SER A 460 22.67 -4.20 4.01
N GLU A 461 23.70 -3.46 3.62
CA GLU A 461 24.63 -3.84 2.54
C GLU A 461 25.35 -5.15 2.85
N LYS A 462 25.77 -5.38 4.10
CA LYS A 462 26.46 -6.61 4.52
C LYS A 462 25.52 -7.80 4.72
N ALA A 463 24.24 -7.57 5.02
CA ALA A 463 23.21 -8.61 5.03
C ALA A 463 22.79 -9.01 3.61
N GLU A 464 22.64 -8.03 2.72
CA GLU A 464 22.37 -8.25 1.30
C GLU A 464 23.55 -8.97 0.62
N ALA A 465 24.79 -8.52 0.84
CA ALA A 465 25.99 -9.19 0.34
C ALA A 465 26.16 -10.61 0.90
N LYS A 466 25.85 -10.87 2.19
CA LYS A 466 25.80 -12.25 2.73
C LYS A 466 24.74 -13.10 2.04
N THR A 467 23.54 -12.53 1.83
CA THR A 467 22.41 -13.23 1.20
C THR A 467 22.71 -13.53 -0.28
N PHE A 468 23.34 -12.60 -0.99
CA PHE A 468 23.80 -12.74 -2.37
C PHE A 468 24.91 -13.81 -2.46
N ALA A 469 25.94 -13.74 -1.61
CA ALA A 469 27.01 -14.73 -1.57
C ALA A 469 26.49 -16.15 -1.25
N GLN A 470 25.57 -16.30 -0.29
CA GLN A 470 24.95 -17.60 0.01
C GLN A 470 24.06 -18.12 -1.14
N ARG A 471 23.41 -17.24 -1.91
CA ARG A 471 22.64 -17.63 -3.11
C ARG A 471 23.52 -18.00 -4.30
N MET A 472 24.64 -17.30 -4.50
CA MET A 472 25.55 -17.56 -5.62
C MET A 472 26.57 -18.66 -5.37
N ALA A 473 26.90 -18.99 -4.11
CA ALA A 473 27.80 -20.09 -3.76
C ALA A 473 27.45 -21.44 -4.43
N PRO A 474 26.20 -21.97 -4.37
CA PRO A 474 25.88 -23.23 -5.05
C PRO A 474 25.94 -23.10 -6.58
N VAL A 475 25.61 -21.94 -7.15
CA VAL A 475 25.71 -21.70 -8.61
C VAL A 475 27.18 -21.71 -9.04
N LEU A 476 28.04 -20.96 -8.37
CA LEU A 476 29.48 -20.91 -8.66
C LEU A 476 30.16 -22.27 -8.45
N LEU A 477 29.74 -23.03 -7.42
CA LEU A 477 30.24 -24.39 -7.20
C LEU A 477 29.85 -25.31 -8.37
N MET A 478 28.59 -25.30 -8.80
CA MET A 478 28.10 -26.12 -9.92
C MET A 478 28.76 -25.71 -11.24
N THR A 479 28.89 -24.41 -11.52
CA THR A 479 29.61 -23.90 -12.71
C THR A 479 31.08 -24.31 -12.68
N GLY A 480 31.76 -24.20 -11.52
CA GLY A 480 33.15 -24.61 -11.34
C GLY A 480 33.37 -26.12 -11.54
N ILE A 481 32.49 -26.96 -10.99
CA ILE A 481 32.51 -28.41 -11.21
C ILE A 481 32.29 -28.75 -12.69
N THR A 482 31.31 -28.10 -13.34
CA THR A 482 31.00 -28.35 -14.76
C THR A 482 32.16 -27.93 -15.66
N PHE A 483 32.74 -26.75 -15.43
CA PHE A 483 33.88 -26.24 -16.18
C PHE A 483 35.15 -27.09 -15.95
N GLY A 484 35.39 -27.52 -14.70
CA GLY A 484 36.47 -28.45 -14.36
C GLY A 484 36.33 -29.81 -15.05
N ALA A 485 35.12 -30.35 -15.14
CA ALA A 485 34.85 -31.60 -15.86
C ALA A 485 35.09 -31.45 -17.38
N VAL A 486 34.70 -30.32 -17.98
CA VAL A 486 34.97 -30.01 -19.40
C VAL A 486 36.48 -29.87 -19.65
N LEU A 487 37.20 -29.11 -18.81
CA LEU A 487 38.66 -28.97 -18.92
C LEU A 487 39.39 -30.31 -18.77
N LEU A 488 38.95 -31.17 -17.84
CA LEU A 488 39.51 -32.51 -17.67
C LEU A 488 39.26 -33.38 -18.93
N ALA A 489 38.05 -33.34 -19.50
CA ALA A 489 37.72 -34.06 -20.73
C ALA A 489 38.56 -33.56 -21.92
N MET A 490 38.78 -32.25 -22.05
CA MET A 490 39.65 -31.67 -23.08
C MET A 490 41.12 -32.06 -22.86
N ALA A 491 41.62 -32.04 -21.62
CA ALA A 491 43.00 -32.45 -21.30
C ALA A 491 43.24 -33.93 -21.61
N VAL A 492 42.31 -34.81 -21.26
CA VAL A 492 42.34 -36.23 -21.65
C VAL A 492 42.31 -36.36 -23.18
N GLY A 493 41.44 -35.59 -23.87
CA GLY A 493 41.39 -35.54 -25.32
C GLY A 493 42.72 -35.17 -25.99
N VAL A 494 43.46 -34.20 -25.43
CA VAL A 494 44.78 -33.77 -25.94
C VAL A 494 45.88 -34.79 -25.61
N ILE A 495 45.84 -35.44 -24.44
CA ILE A 495 46.85 -36.43 -24.04
C ILE A 495 46.76 -37.72 -24.89
N PHE A 496 45.55 -38.19 -25.22
CA PHE A 496 45.35 -39.37 -26.07
C PHE A 496 45.29 -39.02 -27.57
N GLY A 497 44.89 -37.80 -27.92
CA GLY A 497 44.92 -37.27 -29.29
C GLY A 497 46.31 -36.77 -29.68
N ARG A 498 47.20 -37.67 -30.13
CA ARG A 498 48.49 -37.32 -30.74
C ARG A 498 48.34 -36.60 -32.09
N GLN A 499 47.83 -35.37 -32.08
CA GLN A 499 47.87 -34.47 -33.23
C GLN A 499 48.54 -33.15 -32.84
N ALA A 500 49.50 -32.72 -33.67
CA ALA A 500 50.22 -31.48 -33.46
C ALA A 500 49.27 -30.29 -33.65
N ILE A 501 49.15 -29.45 -32.62
CA ILE A 501 48.33 -28.24 -32.66
C ILE A 501 48.98 -27.27 -33.66
N SER A 502 48.29 -26.95 -34.75
CA SER A 502 48.72 -25.88 -35.65
C SER A 502 48.44 -24.52 -35.02
N GLY A 503 49.40 -23.59 -35.15
CA GLY A 503 49.27 -22.26 -34.58
C GLY A 503 48.19 -21.40 -35.25
N SER A 504 47.87 -20.27 -34.62
CA SER A 504 46.76 -19.34 -34.89
C SER A 504 46.56 -18.84 -36.34
N CYS A 505 47.44 -19.16 -37.28
CA CYS A 505 47.33 -18.81 -38.70
C CYS A 505 46.89 -20.00 -39.60
N GLY A 506 46.34 -21.08 -39.02
CA GLY A 506 45.59 -22.11 -39.75
C GLY A 506 46.34 -22.84 -40.87
N GLY A 507 47.68 -22.89 -40.80
CA GLY A 507 48.53 -23.49 -41.85
C GLY A 507 48.74 -22.63 -43.11
N LEU A 508 48.28 -21.38 -43.13
CA LEU A 508 48.39 -20.51 -44.31
C LEU A 508 49.78 -19.86 -44.49
N ASN A 509 50.64 -19.87 -43.45
CA ASN A 509 52.01 -19.32 -43.53
C ASN A 509 52.90 -19.96 -44.60
N ALA A 510 52.56 -21.17 -45.08
CA ALA A 510 53.31 -21.86 -46.12
C ALA A 510 52.87 -21.49 -47.56
N LYS A 511 51.87 -20.61 -47.73
CA LYS A 511 51.45 -20.08 -49.03
C LYS A 511 51.89 -18.63 -49.20
N VAL A 512 53.04 -18.48 -49.86
CA VAL A 512 53.49 -17.22 -50.47
C VAL A 512 52.84 -17.01 -51.84
N ASP A 513 52.77 -15.77 -52.28
CA ASP A 513 52.49 -15.40 -53.68
C ASP A 513 53.77 -15.46 -54.54
N GLU A 514 53.68 -15.07 -55.82
CA GLU A 514 54.80 -15.11 -56.76
C GLU A 514 55.93 -14.12 -56.39
N ASP A 515 55.63 -13.10 -55.58
CA ASP A 515 56.60 -12.14 -55.02
C ASP A 515 57.21 -12.58 -53.68
N GLY A 516 56.84 -13.77 -53.18
CA GLY A 516 57.43 -14.40 -52.00
C GLY A 516 56.92 -13.87 -50.66
N VAL A 517 55.82 -13.10 -50.62
CA VAL A 517 55.29 -12.51 -49.39
C VAL A 517 54.21 -13.43 -48.80
N SER A 518 54.26 -13.66 -47.48
CA SER A 518 53.23 -14.46 -46.81
C SER A 518 51.94 -13.65 -46.65
N ARG A 519 50.78 -14.26 -46.91
CA ARG A 519 49.48 -13.57 -46.76
C ARG A 519 49.14 -13.15 -45.33
N CYS A 520 49.81 -13.68 -44.30
CA CYS A 520 49.62 -13.22 -42.92
C CYS A 520 50.24 -11.84 -42.66
N THR A 521 51.20 -11.40 -43.49
CA THR A 521 51.93 -10.13 -43.30
C THR A 521 51.09 -8.89 -43.64
N MET A 522 49.97 -9.04 -44.37
CA MET A 522 49.07 -7.92 -44.71
C MET A 522 48.21 -7.42 -43.52
N CYS A 523 48.11 -8.17 -42.42
CA CYS A 523 47.29 -7.77 -41.27
C CYS A 523 48.02 -6.90 -40.24
N SER A 524 49.31 -6.59 -40.45
CA SER A 524 50.19 -5.97 -39.45
C SER A 524 50.83 -4.64 -39.86
N THR A 525 50.44 -4.06 -40.99
CA THR A 525 50.93 -2.74 -41.46
C THR A 525 49.74 -1.84 -41.82
N PRO A 526 49.63 -0.62 -41.26
CA PRO A 526 48.61 0.33 -41.69
C PRO A 526 48.97 0.88 -43.07
N SER A 527 48.00 0.92 -43.99
CA SER A 527 48.17 1.59 -45.27
C SER A 527 48.04 3.11 -45.13
N GLU A 528 48.71 3.84 -46.01
CA GLU A 528 48.73 5.32 -46.06
C GLU A 528 47.33 5.95 -46.14
N ALA A 529 46.34 5.19 -46.64
CA ALA A 529 44.92 5.56 -46.64
C ALA A 529 44.34 5.88 -45.25
N CYS A 530 44.90 5.33 -44.16
CA CYS A 530 44.49 5.68 -42.79
C CYS A 530 45.10 7.00 -42.29
N GLN A 531 46.19 7.50 -42.90
CA GLN A 531 46.71 8.84 -42.60
C GLN A 531 45.90 9.90 -43.37
N GLU A 532 45.67 9.69 -44.66
CA GLU A 532 44.92 10.64 -45.50
C GLU A 532 43.48 10.90 -45.00
N LEU A 533 42.82 9.87 -44.43
CA LEU A 533 41.51 10.03 -43.81
C LEU A 533 41.56 10.82 -42.49
N ARG A 534 42.65 10.67 -41.72
CA ARG A 534 42.84 11.30 -40.42
C ARG A 534 43.18 12.78 -40.55
N ASP A 535 43.98 13.14 -41.56
CA ASP A 535 44.33 14.54 -41.84
C ASP A 535 43.10 15.30 -42.37
N LYS A 536 42.26 14.68 -43.22
CA LYS A 536 40.98 15.26 -43.66
C LYS A 536 39.95 15.46 -42.55
N MET A 537 40.06 14.74 -41.43
CA MET A 537 39.23 14.95 -40.24
C MET A 537 39.81 15.99 -39.26
N ALA A 538 41.02 16.51 -39.51
CA ALA A 538 41.66 17.55 -38.70
C ALA A 538 41.49 18.97 -39.28
N GLU A 539 40.97 19.09 -40.51
CA GLU A 539 40.70 20.37 -41.19
C GLU A 539 39.18 20.72 -41.24
N GLN A 540 38.35 20.04 -40.44
CA GLN A 540 36.93 20.35 -40.20
C GLN A 540 36.70 20.72 -38.73
#